data_AF-A0A7J2JG92-F1
#
_entry.id   AF-A0A7J2JG92-F1
#
_cell.length_a   1.000
_cell.length_b   1.000
_cell.length_c   1.000
_cell.angle_alpha   90.00
_cell.angle_beta   90.00
_cell.angle_gamma   90.00
#
_symmetry.space_group_name_H-M   'P 1'
#
loop_
_entity.id
_entity.type
_entity.pdbx_description
1 polymer ?
#
loop_
_entity_poly.entity_id
_entity_poly.type
_entity_poly.pdbx_seq_one_letter_code
_entity_poly.pdbx_strand_id
1 'polypeptide(L)'
;MVRRKYLAVDEQVAEEVFRAARSKGMTLFSYTTELLRESLDIERSYMRLKEAKECLEAFLLAKELGFTLVPEYLVARLVNKASPQEVRKLSEEAGNICGRYFMLKKGASDPIQLL
;
A
#
# COMPACT_ATOMS: atom_id res chain seq x y z
N MET A 1 -32.53 -10.77 16.46
CA MET A 1 -31.75 -11.82 15.76
C MET A 1 -30.79 -11.16 14.79
N VAL A 2 -29.47 -11.34 14.96
CA VAL A 2 -28.49 -10.92 13.94
C VAL A 2 -28.64 -11.86 12.75
N ARG A 3 -29.11 -11.35 11.60
CA ARG A 3 -29.16 -12.12 10.35
C ARG A 3 -27.71 -12.40 9.92
N ARG A 4 -27.28 -13.66 10.01
CA ARG A 4 -26.00 -14.10 9.45
C ARG A 4 -26.08 -14.01 7.93
N LYS A 5 -25.17 -13.27 7.32
CA LYS A 5 -24.94 -13.31 5.87
C LYS A 5 -23.90 -14.39 5.60
N TYR A 6 -24.11 -15.18 4.56
CA TYR A 6 -23.17 -16.22 4.13
C TYR A 6 -22.32 -15.69 2.98
N LEU A 7 -21.03 -16.02 3.00
CA LEU A 7 -20.10 -15.78 1.90
C LEU A 7 -19.71 -17.16 1.34
N ALA A 8 -20.02 -17.39 0.08
CA ALA A 8 -19.54 -18.56 -0.65
C ALA A 8 -18.17 -18.24 -1.24
N VAL A 9 -17.26 -19.19 -1.14
CA VAL A 9 -15.89 -19.10 -1.67
C VAL A 9 -15.50 -20.48 -2.19
N ASP A 10 -14.61 -20.50 -3.18
CA ASP A 10 -14.01 -21.73 -3.66
C ASP A 10 -13.27 -22.46 -2.51
N GLU A 11 -13.36 -23.79 -2.47
CA GLU A 11 -12.78 -24.60 -1.41
C GLU A 11 -11.26 -24.44 -1.33
N GLN A 12 -10.56 -24.39 -2.47
CA GLN A 12 -9.11 -24.25 -2.51
C GLN A 12 -8.69 -22.90 -1.93
N VAL A 13 -9.43 -21.84 -2.28
CA VAL A 13 -9.21 -20.50 -1.72
C VAL A 13 -9.50 -20.47 -0.22
N ALA A 14 -10.57 -21.13 0.24
CA ALA A 14 -10.89 -21.22 1.65
C ALA A 14 -9.77 -21.90 2.46
N GLU A 15 -9.21 -22.98 1.92
CA GLU A 15 -8.10 -23.72 2.53
C GLU A 15 -6.81 -22.89 2.58
N GLU A 16 -6.48 -22.15 1.52
CA GLU A 16 -5.35 -21.22 1.53
C GLU A 16 -5.50 -20.11 2.58
N VAL A 17 -6.69 -19.50 2.66
CA VAL A 17 -6.99 -18.48 3.67
C VAL A 17 -6.91 -19.06 5.08
N PHE A 18 -7.37 -20.30 5.28
CA PHE A 18 -7.26 -21.00 6.56
C PHE A 18 -5.79 -21.22 6.97
N ARG A 19 -4.95 -21.69 6.05
CA ARG A 19 -3.50 -21.87 6.30
C ARG A 19 -2.81 -20.54 6.60
N ALA A 20 -3.14 -19.50 5.85
CA ALA A 20 -2.61 -18.16 6.08
C ALA A 20 -3.00 -17.63 7.47
N ALA A 21 -4.27 -17.80 7.89
CA ALA A 21 -4.72 -17.43 9.23
C ALA A 21 -3.94 -18.16 10.33
N ARG A 22 -3.74 -19.48 10.19
CA ARG A 22 -2.99 -20.31 11.15
C ARG A 22 -1.53 -19.87 11.27
N SER A 23 -0.87 -19.57 10.15
CA SER A 23 0.52 -19.08 10.14
C SER A 23 0.70 -17.77 10.91
N LYS A 24 -0.37 -16.97 11.03
CA LYS A 24 -0.41 -15.68 11.74
C LYS A 24 -0.98 -15.79 13.17
N GLY A 25 -1.28 -17.01 13.65
CA GLY A 25 -1.89 -17.21 14.96
C GLY A 25 -3.33 -16.70 15.08
N MET A 26 -4.03 -16.53 13.96
CA MET A 26 -5.38 -15.98 13.89
C MET A 26 -6.43 -17.06 13.64
N THR A 27 -7.68 -16.78 14.02
CA THR A 27 -8.82 -17.59 13.59
C THR A 27 -9.18 -17.28 12.14
N LEU A 28 -9.79 -18.25 11.43
CA LEU A 28 -10.31 -18.01 10.08
C LEU A 28 -11.28 -16.81 10.06
N PHE A 29 -12.15 -16.72 11.06
CA PHE A 29 -13.10 -15.60 11.17
C PHE A 29 -12.41 -14.24 11.29
N SER A 30 -11.44 -14.10 12.21
CA SER A 30 -10.74 -12.84 12.41
C SER A 30 -9.91 -12.44 11.19
N TYR A 31 -9.22 -13.41 10.58
CA TYR A 31 -8.38 -13.16 9.42
C TYR A 31 -9.21 -12.78 8.18
N THR A 32 -10.29 -13.52 7.89
CA THR A 32 -11.20 -13.15 6.79
C THR A 32 -11.86 -11.81 7.03
N THR A 33 -12.23 -11.47 8.27
CA THR A 33 -12.79 -10.16 8.59
C THR A 33 -11.79 -9.03 8.33
N GLU A 34 -10.52 -9.23 8.68
CA GLU A 34 -9.45 -8.26 8.40
C GLU A 34 -9.26 -8.08 6.90
N LEU A 35 -9.12 -9.18 6.13
CA LEU A 35 -8.97 -9.12 4.67
C LEU A 35 -10.13 -8.36 3.99
N LEU A 36 -11.37 -8.63 4.40
CA LEU A 36 -12.54 -7.95 3.86
C LEU A 36 -12.55 -6.46 4.21
N ARG A 37 -12.09 -6.06 5.40
CA ARG A 37 -11.99 -4.64 5.79
C ARG A 37 -10.95 -3.91 4.96
N GLU A 38 -9.75 -4.47 4.86
CA GLU A 38 -8.67 -3.89 4.05
C GLU A 38 -9.09 -3.77 2.57
N SER A 39 -9.75 -4.80 2.03
CA SER A 39 -10.28 -4.74 0.67
C SER A 39 -11.32 -3.62 0.49
N LEU A 40 -12.21 -3.43 1.47
CA LEU A 40 -13.21 -2.36 1.41
C LEU A 40 -12.57 -0.97 1.56
N ASP A 41 -11.51 -0.83 2.34
CA ASP A 41 -10.80 0.44 2.51
C ASP A 41 -9.99 0.83 1.26
N ILE A 42 -9.47 -0.15 0.52
CA ILE A 42 -8.89 0.06 -0.83
C ILE A 42 -9.97 0.57 -1.80
N GLU A 43 -11.12 -0.12 -1.87
CA GLU A 43 -12.23 0.28 -2.76
C GLU A 43 -12.77 1.69 -2.42
N ARG A 44 -12.84 2.05 -1.13
CA ARG A 44 -13.22 3.40 -0.67
C ARG A 44 -12.20 4.48 -1.05
N SER A 45 -10.96 4.09 -1.31
CA SER A 45 -9.91 4.97 -1.81
C SER A 45 -9.96 5.16 -3.32
N TYR A 46 -11.08 4.78 -3.97
CA TYR A 46 -11.29 4.84 -5.42
C TYR A 46 -10.28 4.03 -6.23
N MET A 47 -9.73 2.98 -5.62
CA MET A 47 -8.78 2.06 -6.24
C MET A 47 -9.34 0.64 -6.14
N ARG A 48 -9.26 -0.15 -7.22
CA ARG A 48 -9.67 -1.55 -7.17
C ARG A 48 -8.58 -2.39 -6.53
N LEU A 49 -8.95 -3.46 -5.82
CA LEU A 49 -7.96 -4.37 -5.19
C LEU A 49 -6.93 -4.91 -6.20
N LYS A 50 -7.35 -5.19 -7.43
CA LYS A 50 -6.46 -5.63 -8.51
C LYS A 50 -5.41 -4.57 -8.87
N GLU A 51 -5.81 -3.31 -8.97
CA GLU A 51 -4.90 -2.19 -9.28
C GLU A 51 -3.90 -1.98 -8.14
N ALA A 52 -4.36 -2.06 -6.88
CA ALA A 52 -3.48 -2.00 -5.72
C ALA A 52 -2.41 -3.10 -5.74
N LYS A 53 -2.81 -4.32 -6.12
CA LYS A 53 -1.88 -5.45 -6.30
C LYS A 53 -0.86 -5.19 -7.41
N GLU A 54 -1.31 -4.74 -8.58
CA GLU A 54 -0.44 -4.42 -9.72
C GLU A 54 0.57 -3.31 -9.37
N CYS A 55 0.12 -2.26 -8.65
CA CYS A 55 1.00 -1.21 -8.15
C CYS A 55 2.06 -1.74 -7.18
N LEU A 56 1.69 -2.66 -6.28
CA LEU A 56 2.63 -3.29 -5.35
C LEU A 56 3.66 -4.16 -6.08
N GLU A 57 3.23 -4.96 -7.06
CA GLU A 57 4.13 -5.79 -7.87
C GLU A 57 5.12 -4.93 -8.65
N ALA A 58 4.64 -3.86 -9.30
CA ALA A 58 5.50 -2.90 -9.98
C ALA A 58 6.50 -2.22 -9.02
N PHE A 59 6.06 -1.87 -7.81
CA PHE A 59 6.91 -1.30 -6.78
C PHE A 59 8.03 -2.24 -6.34
N LEU A 60 7.70 -3.51 -6.06
CA LEU A 60 8.66 -4.51 -5.63
C LEU A 60 9.68 -4.81 -6.73
N LEU A 61 9.22 -4.96 -7.98
CA LEU A 61 10.11 -5.16 -9.13
C LEU A 61 11.05 -3.97 -9.33
N ALA A 62 10.53 -2.74 -9.26
CA ALA A 62 11.37 -1.54 -9.36
C ALA A 62 12.46 -1.52 -8.29
N LYS A 63 12.09 -1.86 -7.04
CA LYS A 63 13.05 -1.95 -5.92
C LYS A 63 14.11 -3.03 -6.15
N GLU A 64 13.73 -4.21 -6.61
CA GLU A 64 14.66 -5.32 -6.92
C GLU A 64 15.65 -4.94 -8.02
N LEU A 65 15.21 -4.18 -9.01
CA LEU A 65 16.04 -3.68 -10.11
C LEU A 65 16.87 -2.43 -9.74
N GLY A 66 16.78 -1.95 -8.50
CA GLY A 66 17.51 -0.77 -8.03
C GLY A 66 16.95 0.56 -8.53
N PHE A 67 15.72 0.58 -9.07
CA PHE A 67 15.05 1.82 -9.44
C PHE A 67 14.45 2.53 -8.22
N THR A 68 14.54 3.86 -8.23
CA THR A 68 13.82 4.71 -7.28
C THR A 68 12.53 5.19 -7.94
N LEU A 69 11.38 4.78 -7.41
CA LEU A 69 10.09 5.29 -7.87
C LEU A 69 9.87 6.70 -7.33
N VAL A 70 9.60 7.62 -8.25
CA VAL A 70 9.31 9.03 -7.96
C VAL A 70 7.90 9.36 -8.45
N PRO A 71 7.12 10.16 -7.70
CA PRO A 71 5.83 10.63 -8.16
C PRO A 71 5.92 11.29 -9.54
N GLU A 72 5.06 10.84 -10.47
CA GLU A 72 5.08 11.27 -11.87
C GLU A 72 5.03 12.80 -12.03
N TYR A 73 4.25 13.49 -11.19
CA TYR A 73 4.16 14.95 -11.23
C TYR A 73 5.50 15.67 -10.98
N LEU A 74 6.41 15.05 -10.21
CA LEU A 74 7.75 15.58 -9.99
C LEU A 74 8.59 15.43 -11.24
N VAL A 75 8.54 14.26 -11.88
CA VAL A 75 9.26 13.99 -13.14
C VAL A 75 8.75 14.91 -14.24
N ALA A 76 7.43 15.04 -14.38
CA ALA A 76 6.81 15.92 -15.36
C ALA A 76 7.23 17.39 -15.17
N ARG A 77 7.40 17.85 -13.92
CA ARG A 77 7.89 19.21 -13.65
C ARG A 77 9.39 19.36 -13.88
N LEU A 78 10.19 18.34 -13.57
CA LEU A 78 11.64 18.31 -13.83
C LEU A 78 11.96 18.36 -15.32
N VAL A 79 11.26 17.57 -16.13
CA VAL A 79 11.45 17.49 -17.59
C VAL A 79 11.01 18.79 -18.28
N ASN A 80 10.05 19.53 -17.71
CA ASN A 80 9.54 20.80 -18.25
C ASN A 80 10.37 22.05 -17.91
N LYS A 81 11.69 21.90 -17.64
CA LYS A 81 12.61 23.01 -17.31
C LYS A 81 12.23 23.79 -16.03
N ALA A 82 11.81 23.10 -14.98
CA ALA A 82 11.71 23.73 -13.66
C ALA A 82 13.07 24.35 -13.25
N SER A 83 13.04 25.57 -12.74
CA SER A 83 14.22 26.21 -12.17
C SER A 83 14.77 25.37 -10.99
N PRO A 84 16.07 25.42 -10.68
CA PRO A 84 16.64 24.66 -9.56
C PRO A 84 15.93 24.88 -8.21
N GLN A 85 15.35 26.05 -8.01
CA GLN A 85 14.57 26.40 -6.81
C GLN A 85 13.20 25.70 -6.78
N GLU A 86 12.52 25.59 -7.92
CA GLU A 86 11.26 24.85 -8.05
C GLU A 86 11.48 23.36 -7.85
N VAL A 87 12.57 22.81 -8.39
CA VAL A 87 12.99 21.42 -8.18
C VAL A 87 13.19 21.15 -6.69
N ARG A 88 13.96 22.00 -6.01
CA ARG A 88 14.22 21.86 -4.57
C ARG A 88 12.94 21.87 -3.75
N LYS A 89 12.04 22.83 -4.01
CA LYS A 89 10.76 22.95 -3.29
C LYS A 89 9.88 21.71 -3.49
N LEU A 90 9.85 21.18 -4.71
CA LEU A 90 9.07 19.98 -5.05
C LEU A 90 9.65 18.71 -4.40
N SER A 91 10.98 18.58 -4.35
CA SER A 91 11.65 17.50 -3.61
C SER A 91 11.36 17.57 -2.12
N GLU A 92 11.35 18.77 -1.53
CA GLU A 92 10.98 18.99 -0.12
C GLU A 92 9.49 18.66 0.15
N GLU A 93 8.58 19.03 -0.75
CA GLU A 93 7.16 18.68 -0.67
C GLU A 93 6.93 17.16 -0.78
N ALA A 94 7.57 16.50 -1.74
CA ALA A 94 7.49 15.05 -1.90
C ALA A 94 8.08 14.31 -0.70
N GLY A 95 9.26 14.75 -0.22
CA GLY A 95 9.88 14.23 1.00
C GLY A 95 8.97 14.40 2.21
N ASN A 96 8.26 15.53 2.34
CA ASN A 96 7.28 15.75 3.39
C ASN A 96 6.05 14.85 3.28
N ILE A 97 5.53 14.62 2.09
CA ILE A 97 4.40 13.71 1.86
C ILE A 97 4.80 12.27 2.23
N CYS A 98 5.97 11.82 1.74
CA CYS A 98 6.53 10.52 2.09
C CYS A 98 6.78 10.43 3.61
N GLY A 99 7.39 11.44 4.22
CA GLY A 99 7.65 11.49 5.66
C GLY A 99 6.37 11.45 6.50
N ARG A 100 5.33 12.20 6.12
CA ARG A 100 4.01 12.15 6.78
C ARG A 100 3.35 10.78 6.65
N TYR A 101 3.40 10.18 5.48
CA TYR A 101 2.90 8.82 5.26
C TYR A 101 3.62 7.80 6.16
N PHE A 102 4.95 7.87 6.24
CA PHE A 102 5.74 7.02 7.14
C PHE A 102 5.40 7.23 8.61
N MET A 103 5.26 8.48 9.08
CA MET A 103 4.85 8.78 10.46
C MET A 103 3.49 8.19 10.81
N LEU A 104 2.52 8.26 9.88
CA LEU A 104 1.18 7.70 10.08
C LEU A 104 1.18 6.16 10.13
N LYS A 105 2.06 5.49 9.38
CA LYS A 105 2.08 4.02 9.27
C LYS A 105 2.98 3.33 10.28
N LYS A 106 4.09 3.94 10.71
CA LYS A 106 5.10 3.30 11.57
C LYS A 106 5.07 3.79 13.02
N GLY A 107 4.38 4.91 13.32
CA GLY A 107 4.60 5.66 14.55
C GLY A 107 5.99 6.29 14.51
N ALA A 108 6.07 7.61 14.69
CA ALA A 108 7.26 8.45 14.59
C ALA A 108 8.59 7.70 14.84
N SER A 109 9.18 7.18 13.77
CA SER A 109 10.53 6.62 13.74
C SER A 109 11.29 7.49 12.77
N ASP A 110 12.46 7.98 13.20
CA ASP A 110 13.26 8.95 12.47
C ASP A 110 13.56 8.45 11.04
N PRO A 111 13.20 9.21 9.99
CA PRO A 111 13.45 8.82 8.60
C PRO A 111 14.92 8.51 8.30
N ILE A 112 15.86 9.07 9.08
CA ILE A 112 17.31 8.84 8.92
C ILE A 112 17.72 7.42 9.35
N GLN A 113 16.95 6.75 10.21
CA GLN A 113 17.25 5.38 10.65
C GLN A 113 16.76 4.29 9.67
N LEU A 114 16.16 4.69 8.54
CA LEU A 114 15.64 3.79 7.50
C LEU A 114 16.50 3.77 6.23
N LEU A 115 17.61 4.53 6.20
CA LEU A 115 18.64 4.52 5.18
C LEU A 115 19.89 3.79 5.71
#